data_AF-A0A0F8YUQ3-F1
#
_entry.id   AF-A0A0F8YUQ3-F1
#
_cell.length_a   1.000
_cell.length_b   1.000
_cell.length_c   1.000
_cell.angle_alpha   90.00
_cell.angle_beta   90.00
_cell.angle_gamma   90.00
#
_symmetry.space_group_name_H-M   'P 1'
#
loop_
_entity.id
_entity.type
_entity.pdbx_description
1 polymer ?
#
loop_
_entity_poly.entity_id
_entity_poly.type
_entity_poly.pdbx_seq_one_letter_code
_entity_poly.pdbx_strand_id
1 'polypeptide(L)'
;MPLKFFAETDVDPGEFFTWREEGSEKIEVRVRRIPPAREKAIEFRHFGRKRRVTFSKGGARQDLDIQKQEDVNREKASYCLVETKGFELEVAGPGAADQIGRLLSEKFEPGQVVSLDGKWTDALKDAMFDGLLDLVGWLAEKVEKLSDRDQQEDEEALGN
;
A
#
# COMPACT_ATOMS: atom_id res chain seq x y z
N MET A 1 -24.77 -18.48 8.85
CA MET A 1 -23.44 -17.87 8.99
C MET A 1 -23.63 -16.36 9.08
N PRO A 2 -22.92 -15.62 9.95
CA PRO A 2 -23.10 -14.17 9.99
C PRO A 2 -22.48 -13.56 8.72
N LEU A 3 -23.33 -12.88 7.94
CA LEU A 3 -22.91 -11.95 6.88
C LEU A 3 -22.01 -10.89 7.52
N LYS A 4 -20.73 -10.84 7.14
CA LYS A 4 -19.87 -9.71 7.45
C LYS A 4 -20.25 -8.57 6.53
N PHE A 5 -21.33 -7.88 6.87
CA PHE A 5 -21.61 -6.55 6.35
C PHE A 5 -20.37 -5.70 6.66
N PHE A 6 -19.71 -5.16 5.61
CA PHE A 6 -18.48 -4.36 5.66
C PHE A 6 -18.19 -3.90 7.07
N ALA A 7 -17.28 -4.60 7.77
CA ALA A 7 -16.82 -4.09 9.05
C ALA A 7 -16.35 -2.65 8.80
N GLU A 8 -16.88 -1.69 9.56
CA GLU A 8 -16.38 -0.31 9.51
C GLU A 8 -14.85 -0.38 9.52
N THR A 9 -14.20 0.47 8.72
CA THR A 9 -12.77 0.34 8.41
C THR A 9 -11.86 0.40 9.64
N ASP A 10 -12.43 0.77 10.79
CA ASP A 10 -11.81 0.78 12.11
C ASP A 10 -11.74 -0.62 12.76
N VAL A 11 -12.35 -1.65 12.18
CA VAL A 11 -12.41 -3.02 12.72
C VAL A 11 -11.80 -4.06 11.78
N ASP A 12 -11.40 -3.73 10.54
CA ASP A 12 -10.62 -4.65 9.69
C ASP A 12 -9.19 -4.72 10.22
N PRO A 13 -8.79 -5.82 10.86
CA PRO A 13 -7.45 -5.92 11.40
C PRO A 13 -6.42 -6.17 10.29
N GLY A 14 -6.84 -6.48 9.06
CA GLY A 14 -5.97 -6.82 7.93
C GLY A 14 -5.40 -8.24 7.99
N GLU A 15 -4.78 -8.66 6.89
CA GLU A 15 -4.18 -9.98 6.67
C GLU A 15 -2.65 -9.85 6.58
N PHE A 16 -1.92 -10.82 7.13
CA PHE A 16 -0.47 -10.85 7.03
C PHE A 16 -0.03 -11.43 5.69
N PHE A 17 0.90 -10.74 5.05
CA PHE A 17 1.55 -11.14 3.81
C PHE A 17 3.06 -11.10 4.01
N THR A 18 3.78 -12.01 3.37
CA THR A 18 5.24 -11.97 3.38
C THR A 18 5.73 -11.20 2.16
N TRP A 19 6.45 -10.11 2.41
CA TRP A 19 7.22 -9.40 1.40
C TRP A 19 8.68 -9.85 1.44
N ARG A 20 9.32 -9.91 0.28
CA ARG A 20 10.73 -10.26 0.14
C ARG A 20 11.31 -9.47 -1.02
N GLU A 21 12.24 -8.59 -0.71
CA GLU A 21 13.14 -8.00 -1.68
C GLU A 21 14.29 -8.98 -1.98
N GLU A 22 14.80 -9.00 -3.20
CA GLU A 22 15.89 -9.91 -3.58
C GLU A 22 17.11 -9.71 -2.66
N GLY A 23 17.43 -10.73 -1.86
CA GLY A 23 18.56 -10.69 -0.92
C GLY A 23 18.21 -10.28 0.51
N SER A 24 16.98 -9.81 0.77
CA SER A 24 16.52 -9.43 2.12
C SER A 24 15.86 -10.58 2.86
N GLU A 25 15.86 -10.48 4.20
CA GLU A 25 15.07 -11.35 5.06
C GLU A 25 13.56 -11.20 4.80
N LYS A 26 12.77 -12.16 5.26
CA LYS A 26 11.32 -12.16 5.07
C LYS A 26 10.70 -11.11 5.99
N ILE A 27 9.98 -10.16 5.41
CA ILE A 27 9.25 -9.13 6.14
C ILE A 27 7.78 -9.54 6.19
N GLU A 28 7.18 -9.58 7.39
CA GLU A 28 5.74 -9.76 7.52
C GLU A 28 5.06 -8.39 7.48
N VAL A 29 4.17 -8.21 6.53
CA VAL A 29 3.45 -6.96 6.31
C VAL A 29 1.96 -7.23 6.48
N ARG A 30 1.33 -6.50 7.39
CA ARG A 30 -0.10 -6.59 7.62
C ARG A 30 -0.82 -5.58 6.75
N VAL A 31 -1.64 -6.07 5.84
CA VAL A 31 -2.34 -5.28 4.84
C VAL A 31 -3.84 -5.40 5.09
N ARG A 32 -4.51 -4.27 5.25
CA ARG A 32 -5.98 -4.20 5.32
C ARG A 32 -6.57 -3.85 3.96
N ARG A 33 -7.87 -4.07 3.85
CA ARG A 33 -8.62 -3.79 2.63
C ARG A 33 -8.84 -2.28 2.48
N ILE A 34 -9.04 -1.86 1.23
CA ILE A 34 -9.52 -0.51 0.93
C ILE A 34 -11.00 -0.63 0.56
N PRO A 35 -11.92 0.03 1.29
CA PRO A 35 -13.32 0.03 0.89
C PRO A 35 -13.47 0.56 -0.55
N PRO A 36 -14.34 -0.05 -1.40
CA PRO A 36 -14.47 0.37 -2.80
C PRO A 36 -14.80 1.85 -3.00
N ALA A 37 -15.54 2.45 -2.06
CA ALA A 37 -15.84 3.88 -2.07
C ALA A 37 -14.57 4.73 -1.83
N ARG A 38 -13.68 4.29 -0.93
CA ARG A 38 -12.42 4.94 -0.64
C ARG A 38 -11.45 4.78 -1.80
N GLU A 39 -11.36 3.58 -2.36
CA GLU A 39 -10.51 3.30 -3.52
C GLU A 39 -10.88 4.19 -4.72
N LYS A 40 -12.18 4.25 -5.06
CA LYS A 40 -12.69 5.15 -6.10
C LYS A 40 -12.39 6.62 -5.80
N ALA A 41 -12.45 7.03 -4.54
CA ALA A 41 -12.13 8.41 -4.14
C ALA A 41 -10.63 8.73 -4.29
N ILE A 42 -9.74 7.76 -4.03
CA ILE A 42 -8.29 7.90 -4.27
C ILE A 42 -8.04 8.06 -5.77
N GLU A 43 -8.54 7.13 -6.59
CA GLU A 43 -8.37 7.17 -8.05
C GLU A 43 -8.93 8.46 -8.65
N PHE A 44 -10.10 8.89 -8.19
CA PHE A 44 -10.72 10.13 -8.65
C PHE A 44 -9.89 11.37 -8.31
N ARG A 45 -9.22 11.40 -7.15
CA ARG A 45 -8.41 12.55 -6.72
C ARG A 45 -7.22 12.78 -7.64
N HIS A 46 -6.54 11.71 -8.04
CA HIS A 46 -5.32 11.77 -8.85
C HIS A 46 -5.61 11.81 -10.35
N PHE A 47 -6.57 11.00 -10.82
CA PHE A 47 -6.87 10.86 -12.24
C PHE A 47 -8.05 11.71 -12.72
N GLY A 48 -8.89 12.23 -11.83
CA GLY A 48 -10.14 12.92 -12.18
C GLY A 48 -11.23 11.98 -12.74
N ARG A 49 -12.27 12.53 -13.37
CA ARG A 49 -13.28 11.76 -14.12
C ARG A 49 -12.68 11.19 -15.41
N LYS A 50 -12.00 10.04 -15.33
CA LYS A 50 -11.60 9.31 -16.54
C LYS A 50 -12.74 8.41 -17.01
N ARG A 51 -13.25 8.65 -18.22
CA ARG A 51 -14.19 7.75 -18.91
C ARG A 51 -13.36 6.59 -19.48
N ARG A 52 -13.46 5.38 -18.93
CA ARG A 52 -12.79 4.19 -19.47
C ARG A 52 -13.45 3.88 -20.82
N VAL A 53 -12.80 4.22 -21.93
CA VAL A 53 -13.28 3.87 -23.27
C VAL A 53 -12.50 2.65 -23.73
N THR A 54 -13.08 1.46 -23.56
CA THR A 54 -12.51 0.23 -24.08
C THR A 54 -12.84 0.16 -25.57
N PHE A 55 -11.86 0.41 -26.45
CA PHE A 55 -12.06 0.27 -27.88
C PHE A 55 -11.81 -1.18 -28.31
N SER A 56 -12.83 -1.81 -28.87
CA SER A 56 -12.66 -3.02 -29.65
C SER A 56 -11.95 -2.67 -30.97
N LYS A 57 -10.80 -3.31 -31.21
CA LYS A 57 -10.01 -3.32 -32.46
C LYS A 57 -9.42 -1.95 -32.89
N GLY A 58 -8.12 -1.76 -32.60
CA GLY A 58 -7.31 -0.66 -33.12
C GLY A 58 -6.83 0.28 -32.01
N GLY A 59 -5.87 -0.18 -31.21
CA GLY A 59 -5.49 0.43 -29.94
C GLY A 59 -4.97 1.86 -30.06
N ALA A 60 -5.62 2.78 -29.36
CA ALA A 60 -5.01 4.05 -29.00
C ALA A 60 -3.97 3.80 -27.89
N ARG A 61 -2.75 4.27 -28.09
CA ARG A 61 -1.71 4.31 -27.07
C ARG A 61 -2.19 5.28 -25.98
N GLN A 62 -2.53 4.77 -24.80
CA GLN A 62 -2.77 5.63 -23.65
C GLN A 62 -1.41 6.07 -23.13
N ASP A 63 -1.17 7.38 -23.11
CA ASP A 63 -0.08 7.95 -22.31
C ASP A 63 -0.47 7.73 -20.85
N LEU A 64 0.08 6.65 -20.27
CA LEU A 64 -0.02 6.40 -18.84
C LEU A 64 0.82 7.47 -18.15
N ASP A 65 0.14 8.33 -17.41
CA ASP A 65 0.79 9.29 -16.53
C ASP A 65 1.40 8.51 -15.36
N ILE A 66 2.67 8.11 -15.51
CA ILE A 66 3.39 7.25 -14.56
C ILE A 66 3.39 7.89 -13.17
N GLN A 67 3.61 9.21 -13.11
CA GLN A 67 3.64 9.95 -11.86
C GLN A 67 2.30 9.87 -11.12
N LYS A 68 1.18 10.06 -11.81
CA LYS A 68 -0.14 9.90 -11.18
C LYS A 68 -0.44 8.47 -10.74
N GLN A 69 0.08 7.48 -11.46
CA GLN A 69 -0.08 6.08 -11.05
C GLN A 69 0.74 5.79 -9.79
N GLU A 70 1.95 6.31 -9.69
CA GLU A 70 2.79 6.23 -8.48
C GLU A 70 2.12 6.90 -7.29
N ASP A 71 1.54 8.09 -7.48
CA ASP A 71 0.81 8.83 -6.43
C ASP A 71 -0.43 8.05 -5.93
N VAL A 72 -1.20 7.44 -6.85
CA VAL A 72 -2.32 6.56 -6.49
C VAL A 72 -1.84 5.35 -5.70
N ASN A 73 -0.79 4.67 -6.18
CA ASN A 73 -0.26 3.50 -5.52
C ASN A 73 0.26 3.84 -4.12
N ARG A 74 0.91 5.00 -3.96
CA ARG A 74 1.36 5.50 -2.67
C ARG A 74 0.21 5.76 -1.70
N GLU A 75 -0.85 6.41 -2.15
CA GLU A 75 -2.02 6.65 -1.29
C GLU A 75 -2.74 5.34 -0.93
N LYS A 76 -2.86 4.40 -1.88
CA LYS A 76 -3.39 3.05 -1.59
C LYS A 76 -2.52 2.32 -0.57
N ALA A 77 -1.19 2.31 -0.77
CA ALA A 77 -0.22 1.69 0.12
C ALA A 77 -0.28 2.29 1.54
N SER A 78 -0.37 3.62 1.65
CA SER A 78 -0.42 4.33 2.93
C SER A 78 -1.69 3.99 3.70
N TYR A 79 -2.81 3.89 2.99
CA TYR A 79 -4.07 3.49 3.59
C TYR A 79 -4.06 2.02 4.03
N CYS A 80 -3.55 1.11 3.21
CA CYS A 80 -3.68 -0.33 3.45
C CYS A 80 -2.63 -0.90 4.40
N LEU A 81 -1.46 -0.25 4.55
CA LEU A 81 -0.44 -0.71 5.49
C LEU A 81 -0.91 -0.51 6.93
N VAL A 82 -1.03 -1.61 7.67
CA VAL A 82 -1.40 -1.61 9.10
C VAL A 82 -0.16 -1.63 9.97
N GLU A 83 0.70 -2.63 9.79
CA GLU A 83 1.93 -2.82 10.55
C GLU A 83 2.92 -3.71 9.80
N THR A 84 4.17 -3.69 10.22
CA THR A 84 5.27 -4.51 9.70
C THR A 84 5.94 -5.29 10.83
N LYS A 85 6.61 -6.39 10.50
CA LYS A 85 7.49 -7.15 11.42
C LYS A 85 8.71 -7.67 10.67
N GLY A 86 9.87 -7.59 11.32
CA GLY A 86 11.15 -7.92 10.70
C GLY A 86 11.56 -6.93 9.61
N PHE A 87 11.05 -5.68 9.65
CA PHE A 87 11.41 -4.67 8.67
C PHE A 87 12.70 -3.97 9.11
N GLU A 88 13.81 -4.36 8.53
CA GLU A 88 15.11 -3.74 8.80
C GLU A 88 15.54 -2.87 7.63
N LEU A 89 16.04 -1.67 7.94
CA LEU A 89 16.53 -0.72 6.94
C LEU A 89 17.88 -0.14 7.38
N GLU A 90 18.86 -0.17 6.48
CA GLU A 90 20.15 0.48 6.70
C GLU A 90 20.05 1.97 6.39
N VAL A 91 20.51 2.82 7.32
CA VAL A 91 20.52 4.26 7.16
C VAL A 91 21.63 4.68 6.20
N ALA A 92 21.29 4.93 4.94
CA ALA A 92 22.28 5.16 3.88
C ALA A 92 23.19 6.39 4.06
N GLY A 93 22.81 7.40 4.86
CA GLY A 93 23.61 8.62 5.00
C GLY A 93 23.10 9.62 6.04
N PRO A 94 23.84 10.73 6.27
CA PRO A 94 23.52 11.71 7.32
C PRO A 94 22.13 12.34 7.18
N GLY A 95 21.69 12.62 5.95
CA GLY A 95 20.35 13.17 5.70
C GLY A 95 19.24 12.19 6.06
N ALA A 96 19.42 10.90 5.75
CA ALA A 96 18.48 9.85 6.13
C ALA A 96 18.46 9.62 7.64
N ALA A 97 19.63 9.67 8.28
CA ALA A 97 19.78 9.56 9.73
C ALA A 97 19.02 10.66 10.47
N ASP A 98 19.17 11.91 10.03
CA ASP A 98 18.45 13.06 10.58
C ASP A 98 16.93 12.94 10.37
N GLN A 99 16.51 12.51 9.19
CA GLN A 99 15.09 12.38 8.85
C GLN A 99 14.41 11.28 9.67
N ILE A 100 14.96 10.07 9.67
CA ILE A 100 14.45 8.93 10.44
C ILE A 100 14.51 9.24 11.93
N GLY A 101 15.59 9.87 12.39
CA GLY A 101 15.73 10.27 13.79
C GLY A 101 14.63 11.22 14.27
N ARG A 102 14.24 12.20 13.44
CA ARG A 102 13.11 13.08 13.75
C ARG A 102 11.77 12.34 13.79
N LEU A 103 11.55 11.38 12.89
CA LEU A 103 10.30 10.62 12.80
C LEU A 103 10.12 9.65 13.97
N LEU A 104 11.21 9.01 14.40
CA LEU A 104 11.19 8.04 15.49
C LEU A 104 11.53 8.66 16.86
N SER A 105 11.87 9.95 16.90
CA SER A 105 12.35 10.66 18.10
C SER A 105 13.59 10.01 18.72
N GLU A 106 14.48 9.49 17.87
CA GLU A 106 15.72 8.81 18.24
C GLU A 106 16.90 9.38 17.44
N LYS A 107 18.14 9.05 17.82
CA LYS A 107 19.33 9.44 17.07
C LYS A 107 19.90 8.22 16.35
N PHE A 108 20.19 8.40 15.06
CA PHE A 108 20.79 7.36 14.23
C PHE A 108 22.09 7.85 13.62
N GLU A 109 22.98 6.91 13.34
CA GLU A 109 24.20 7.14 12.58
C GLU A 109 24.09 6.51 11.18
N PRO A 110 24.78 7.06 10.15
CA PRO A 110 24.87 6.41 8.85
C PRO A 110 25.46 4.99 8.96
N GLY A 111 24.88 4.04 8.22
CA GLY A 111 25.22 2.61 8.26
C GLY A 111 24.56 1.84 9.41
N GLN A 112 23.82 2.51 10.29
CA GLN A 112 23.05 1.83 11.33
C GLN A 112 21.82 1.14 10.72
N VAL A 113 21.54 -0.08 11.18
CA VAL A 113 20.30 -0.79 10.85
C VAL A 113 19.22 -0.39 11.85
N VAL A 114 18.07 0.02 11.32
CA VAL A 114 16.88 0.42 12.09
C VAL A 114 15.78 -0.59 11.83
N SER A 115 15.16 -1.08 12.91
CA SER A 115 13.94 -1.89 12.82
C SER A 115 12.72 -0.98 12.82
N LEU A 116 11.93 -1.06 11.76
CA LEU A 116 10.67 -0.34 11.57
C LEU A 116 9.49 -1.29 11.82
N ASP A 117 9.44 -1.90 13.00
CA ASP A 117 8.40 -2.85 13.37
C ASP A 117 7.19 -2.18 14.03
N GLY A 118 6.01 -2.79 13.86
CA GLY A 118 4.74 -2.30 14.38
C GLY A 118 4.05 -1.30 13.46
N LYS A 119 3.20 -0.45 14.05
CA LYS A 119 2.36 0.49 13.30
C LYS A 119 3.15 1.71 12.87
N TRP A 120 3.13 1.99 11.58
CA TRP A 120 3.77 3.19 11.04
C TRP A 120 2.84 4.39 11.15
N THR A 121 3.41 5.54 11.51
CA THR A 121 2.73 6.82 11.43
C THR A 121 2.59 7.26 9.97
N ASP A 122 1.63 8.13 9.68
CA ASP A 122 1.46 8.66 8.31
C ASP A 122 2.73 9.38 7.84
N ALA A 123 3.38 10.14 8.72
CA ALA A 123 4.64 10.81 8.41
C ALA A 123 5.78 9.83 8.10
N LEU A 124 5.83 8.67 8.77
CA LEU A 124 6.82 7.63 8.48
C LEU A 124 6.52 6.96 7.13
N LYS A 125 5.25 6.66 6.85
CA LYS A 125 4.83 6.10 5.56
C LYS A 125 5.20 7.01 4.40
N ASP A 126 4.88 8.30 4.50
CA ASP A 126 5.20 9.28 3.47
C ASP A 126 6.71 9.36 3.20
N ALA A 127 7.51 9.41 4.27
CA ALA A 127 8.96 9.48 4.15
C ALA A 127 9.59 8.19 3.56
N MET A 128 9.08 7.02 3.94
CA MET A 128 9.64 5.73 3.51
C MET A 128 9.19 5.35 2.10
N PHE A 129 7.94 5.64 1.73
CA PHE A 129 7.39 5.28 0.42
C PHE A 129 7.96 6.07 -0.75
N ASP A 130 8.66 7.17 -0.49
CA ASP A 130 9.47 7.86 -1.50
C ASP A 130 10.67 7.00 -1.94
N GLY A 131 11.24 6.21 -1.03
CA GLY A 131 12.42 5.37 -1.29
C GLY A 131 12.12 3.90 -1.57
N LEU A 132 10.91 3.43 -1.27
CA LEU A 132 10.51 2.02 -1.33
C LEU A 132 9.41 1.77 -2.37
N LEU A 133 9.63 2.22 -3.61
CA LEU A 133 8.63 2.13 -4.68
C LEU A 133 8.18 0.69 -4.97
N ASP A 134 9.09 -0.29 -4.84
CA ASP A 134 8.76 -1.70 -5.04
C ASP A 134 7.81 -2.25 -3.96
N LEU A 135 7.99 -1.82 -2.70
CA LEU A 135 7.05 -2.13 -1.63
C LEU A 135 5.69 -1.48 -1.88
N VAL A 136 5.68 -0.23 -2.35
CA VAL A 136 4.45 0.50 -2.69
C VAL A 136 3.68 -0.22 -3.79
N GLY A 137 4.36 -0.62 -4.87
CA GLY A 137 3.76 -1.40 -5.96
C GLY A 137 3.22 -2.73 -5.46
N TRP A 138 4.01 -3.46 -4.67
CA TRP A 138 3.58 -4.74 -4.08
C TRP A 138 2.36 -4.59 -3.17
N LEU A 139 2.32 -3.56 -2.33
CA LEU A 139 1.18 -3.26 -1.46
C LEU A 139 -0.08 -2.97 -2.27
N ALA A 140 0.03 -2.18 -3.34
CA ALA A 140 -1.08 -1.90 -4.25
C ALA A 140 -1.61 -3.19 -4.89
N GLU A 141 -0.74 -4.09 -5.36
CA GLU A 141 -1.16 -5.40 -5.89
C GLU A 141 -1.86 -6.27 -4.84
N LYS A 142 -1.45 -6.24 -3.57
CA LYS A 142 -2.12 -6.99 -2.50
C LYS A 142 -3.51 -6.46 -2.21
N VAL A 143 -3.67 -5.13 -2.26
CA VAL A 143 -4.98 -4.49 -2.11
C VAL A 143 -5.93 -4.92 -3.23
N GLU A 144 -5.46 -4.92 -4.49
CA GLU A 144 -6.26 -5.35 -5.63
C GLU A 144 -6.70 -6.82 -5.48
N LYS A 145 -5.77 -7.71 -5.10
CA LYS A 145 -6.09 -9.13 -4.84
C LYS A 145 -7.12 -9.34 -3.72
N LEU A 146 -7.03 -8.56 -2.64
CA LEU A 146 -8.02 -8.62 -1.57
C LEU A 146 -9.40 -8.15 -2.06
N SER A 147 -9.43 -7.14 -2.92
CA SER A 147 -10.66 -6.57 -3.47
C SER A 147 -11.33 -7.50 -4.49
N ASP A 148 -10.54 -8.15 -5.36
CA ASP A 148 -11.04 -9.11 -6.36
C ASP A 148 -11.63 -10.37 -5.71
N ARG A 149 -10.99 -10.88 -4.65
CA ARG A 149 -11.49 -12.05 -3.90
C ARG A 149 -12.87 -11.78 -3.30
N ASP A 150 -13.07 -10.60 -2.73
CA ASP A 150 -14.35 -10.22 -2.12
C ASP A 150 -15.46 -10.06 -3.17
N GLN A 151 -15.16 -9.49 -4.35
CA GLN A 151 -16.15 -9.41 -5.44
C GLN A 151 -16.64 -10.80 -5.88
N GLN A 152 -15.73 -11.78 -5.95
CA GLN A 152 -16.08 -13.16 -6.28
C GLN A 152 -16.92 -13.81 -5.18
N GLU A 153 -16.54 -13.64 -3.91
CA GLU A 153 -17.30 -14.17 -2.76
C GLU A 153 -18.71 -13.55 -2.66
N ASP A 154 -18.85 -12.25 -2.96
CA ASP A 154 -20.15 -11.55 -2.99
C ASP A 154 -21.04 -12.02 -4.15
N GLU A 155 -20.47 -12.20 -5.35
CA GLU A 155 -21.20 -12.73 -6.51
C GLU A 155 -21.71 -14.16 -6.28
N GLU A 156 -20.89 -15.02 -5.64
CA GLU A 156 -21.29 -16.38 -5.27
C GLU A 156 -22.35 -16.40 -4.16
N ALA A 157 -22.29 -15.48 -3.21
CA ALA A 157 -23.27 -15.35 -2.12
C ALA A 157 -24.63 -14.80 -2.58
N LEU A 158 -24.65 -13.95 -3.61
CA LEU A 158 -25.88 -13.38 -4.20
C LEU A 158 -26.49 -14.26 -5.29
N GLY A 159 -25.76 -15.26 -5.78
CA GLY A 159 -26.17 -16.19 -6.83
C GLY A 159 -26.95 -17.43 -6.39
N ASN A 160 -27.33 -17.55 -5.10
CA ASN A 160 -28.16 -18.63 -4.55
C ASN A 160 -29.48 -18.13 -3.94
#